data_AF-X1C1T7-F1
#
_entry.id   AF-X1C1T7-F1
#
_cell.length_a   1.000
_cell.length_b   1.000
_cell.length_c   1.000
_cell.angle_alpha   90.00
_cell.angle_beta   90.00
_cell.angle_gamma   90.00
#
_symmetry.space_group_name_H-M   'P 1'
#
loop_
_entity.id
_entity.type
_entity.pdbx_description
1 polymer ?
#
loop_
_entity_poly.entity_id
_entity_poly.type
_entity_poly.pdbx_seq_one_letter_code
_entity_poly.pdbx_strand_id
1 'polypeptide(L)'
;CHFLLTLKDVVNNFIVGYVGRSKLIPDVERTDIIFHAKRGLQEFSYDTLKSIKSQELTIPPSLSVILPQDYVNYVRISRIDDLGVQRIIYPSNNLTSSPYEMPIQDGYGTPTQDNFSENLEGTSITEERWANANTNLISQNFNLQLYNEGMDWAGYNWGYGGYWYWGWGEQYGMSPQYAQYNGWFTMNDREGKVSFSSNLVGQIIILEYISDGLAYDLDSRVPKMAE
;
A
#
# COMPACT_ATOMS: atom_id res chain seq x y z
N CYS A 1 -17.93 -21.93 -6.64
CA CYS A 1 -16.95 -22.47 -7.61
C CYS A 1 -16.16 -21.27 -8.11
N HIS A 2 -14.83 -21.32 -7.97
CA HIS A 2 -13.90 -20.19 -8.08
C HIS A 2 -14.12 -19.29 -9.31
N PHE A 3 -14.27 -17.98 -9.09
CA PHE A 3 -14.30 -16.95 -10.14
C PHE A 3 -12.88 -16.42 -10.40
N LEU A 4 -11.97 -17.35 -10.66
CA LEU A 4 -10.68 -17.08 -11.29
C LEU A 4 -10.66 -17.98 -12.52
N LEU A 5 -10.70 -17.38 -13.71
CA LEU A 5 -10.45 -18.09 -14.95
C LEU A 5 -9.02 -18.62 -14.86
N THR A 6 -8.89 -19.89 -14.47
CA THR A 6 -7.57 -20.51 -14.44
C THR A 6 -7.09 -20.65 -15.88
N LEU A 7 -5.77 -20.67 -16.10
CA LEU A 7 -5.21 -20.91 -17.44
C LEU A 7 -5.79 -22.21 -18.05
N LYS A 8 -6.14 -23.16 -17.20
CA LYS A 8 -6.86 -24.39 -17.54
C LYS A 8 -8.26 -24.13 -18.09
N ASP A 9 -9.02 -23.17 -17.58
CA ASP A 9 -10.36 -22.83 -18.07
C ASP A 9 -10.34 -22.10 -19.41
N VAL A 10 -9.34 -21.22 -19.62
CA VAL A 10 -9.08 -20.59 -20.91
C VAL A 10 -8.72 -21.65 -21.97
N VAL A 11 -7.82 -22.58 -21.60
CA VAL A 11 -7.43 -23.71 -22.45
C VAL A 11 -8.63 -24.64 -22.70
N ASN A 12 -9.46 -24.92 -21.70
CA ASN A 12 -10.65 -25.75 -21.85
C ASN A 12 -11.70 -25.12 -22.76
N ASN A 13 -11.95 -23.80 -22.66
CA ASN A 13 -12.87 -23.10 -23.57
C ASN A 13 -12.38 -23.15 -25.02
N PHE A 14 -11.08 -22.95 -25.24
CA PHE A 14 -10.47 -23.11 -26.56
C PHE A 14 -10.60 -24.54 -27.10
N ILE A 15 -10.38 -25.56 -26.26
CA ILE A 15 -10.57 -26.97 -26.60
C ILE A 15 -12.04 -27.26 -26.93
N VAL A 16 -12.99 -26.86 -26.09
CA VAL A 16 -14.43 -27.15 -26.30
C VAL A 16 -14.98 -26.44 -27.54
N GLY A 17 -14.55 -25.21 -27.81
CA GLY A 17 -15.03 -24.43 -28.95
C GLY A 17 -14.60 -24.96 -30.32
N TYR A 18 -13.41 -25.57 -30.43
CA TYR A 18 -12.83 -25.92 -31.75
C TYR A 18 -12.16 -27.29 -31.84
N VAL A 19 -11.73 -27.86 -30.72
CA VAL A 19 -10.82 -29.01 -30.70
C VAL A 19 -11.45 -30.08 -29.82
N GLY A 20 -12.39 -30.84 -30.41
CA GLY A 20 -13.05 -31.96 -29.75
C GLY A 20 -12.07 -32.76 -28.87
N ARG A 21 -12.53 -33.12 -27.66
CA ARG A 21 -11.72 -33.69 -26.57
C ARG A 21 -10.68 -34.70 -27.09
N SER A 22 -9.40 -34.46 -26.75
CA SER A 22 -8.23 -35.28 -27.10
C SER A 22 -7.63 -35.12 -28.51
N LYS A 23 -7.92 -34.04 -29.23
CA LYS A 23 -7.20 -33.71 -30.49
C LYS A 23 -5.92 -32.92 -30.22
N LEU A 24 -4.80 -33.39 -30.77
CA LEU A 24 -3.59 -32.58 -30.96
C LEU A 24 -3.84 -31.61 -32.13
N ILE A 25 -3.42 -30.36 -32.00
CA ILE A 25 -3.50 -29.35 -33.06
C ILE A 25 -2.15 -29.36 -33.79
N PRO A 26 -2.04 -29.97 -34.98
CA PRO A 26 -0.78 -29.96 -35.73
C PRO A 26 -0.50 -28.59 -36.37
N ASP A 27 -1.54 -27.82 -36.74
CA ASP A 27 -1.43 -26.47 -37.27
C ASP A 27 -2.74 -25.69 -37.05
N VAL A 28 -2.65 -24.37 -36.83
CA VAL A 28 -3.79 -23.45 -36.62
C VAL A 28 -3.40 -22.06 -37.09
N GLU A 29 -4.35 -21.35 -37.71
CA GLU A 29 -4.11 -19.99 -38.15
C GLU A 29 -3.84 -19.06 -36.96
N ARG A 30 -2.75 -18.28 -37.05
CA ARG A 30 -2.35 -17.34 -35.98
C ARG A 30 -3.45 -16.32 -35.66
N THR A 31 -4.29 -15.98 -36.64
CA THR A 31 -5.44 -15.08 -36.50
C THR A 31 -6.46 -15.58 -35.48
N ASP A 32 -6.74 -16.89 -35.47
CA ASP A 32 -7.73 -17.48 -34.56
C ASP A 32 -7.22 -17.53 -33.12
N ILE A 33 -5.93 -17.87 -32.94
CA ILE A 33 -5.27 -17.81 -31.63
C ILE A 33 -5.29 -16.38 -31.10
N ILE A 34 -4.94 -15.40 -31.94
CA ILE A 34 -4.93 -13.99 -31.55
C ILE A 34 -6.33 -13.51 -31.18
N PHE A 35 -7.37 -13.93 -31.92
CA PHE A 35 -8.75 -13.57 -31.61
C PHE A 35 -9.19 -14.11 -30.25
N HIS A 36 -8.92 -15.38 -29.95
CA HIS A 36 -9.25 -15.96 -28.65
C HIS A 36 -8.41 -15.39 -27.51
N ALA A 37 -7.11 -15.15 -27.72
CA ALA A 37 -6.26 -14.49 -26.75
C ALA A 37 -6.77 -13.08 -26.45
N LYS A 38 -7.19 -12.31 -27.47
CA LYS A 38 -7.80 -10.98 -27.30
C LYS A 38 -9.11 -11.06 -26.52
N ARG A 39 -9.97 -12.03 -26.83
CA ARG A 39 -11.24 -12.22 -26.11
C ARG A 39 -11.01 -12.59 -24.65
N GLY A 40 -10.11 -13.53 -24.37
CA GLY A 40 -9.74 -13.91 -23.00
C GLY A 40 -9.12 -12.77 -22.21
N LEU A 41 -8.28 -11.93 -22.86
CA LEU A 41 -7.74 -10.71 -22.24
C LEU A 41 -8.84 -9.66 -21.98
N GLN A 42 -9.80 -9.50 -22.88
CA GLN A 42 -10.93 -8.60 -22.67
C GLN A 42 -11.79 -9.06 -21.49
N GLU A 43 -12.12 -10.35 -21.41
CA GLU A 43 -12.88 -10.92 -20.29
C GLU A 43 -12.10 -10.79 -18.97
N PHE A 44 -10.79 -11.05 -18.97
CA PHE A 44 -9.91 -10.80 -17.82
C PHE A 44 -9.90 -9.32 -17.38
N SER A 45 -9.87 -8.39 -18.34
CA SER A 45 -9.93 -6.96 -18.04
C SER A 45 -11.28 -6.54 -17.45
N TYR A 46 -12.39 -7.17 -17.82
CA TYR A 46 -13.71 -6.86 -17.25
C TYR A 46 -13.86 -7.41 -15.82
N ASP A 47 -13.32 -8.59 -15.53
CA ASP A 47 -13.39 -9.18 -14.19
C ASP A 47 -12.44 -8.49 -13.19
N THR A 48 -11.27 -8.04 -13.63
CA THR A 48 -10.35 -7.25 -12.80
C THR A 48 -10.90 -5.87 -12.41
N LEU A 49 -11.75 -5.25 -13.24
CA LEU A 49 -12.42 -4.00 -12.87
C LEU A 49 -13.54 -4.23 -11.82
N LYS A 50 -14.17 -5.40 -11.80
CA LYS A 50 -15.15 -5.78 -10.75
C LYS A 50 -14.49 -6.25 -9.45
N SER A 51 -13.20 -6.60 -9.46
CA SER A 51 -12.50 -7.06 -8.26
C SER A 51 -11.95 -5.92 -7.39
N ILE A 52 -12.15 -4.66 -7.78
CA ILE A 52 -11.84 -3.51 -6.92
C ILE A 52 -12.90 -3.41 -5.83
N LYS A 53 -12.48 -3.67 -4.59
CA LYS A 53 -13.29 -3.49 -3.39
C LYS A 53 -12.92 -2.19 -2.70
N SER A 54 -13.88 -1.64 -1.97
CA SER A 54 -13.72 -0.42 -1.18
C SER A 54 -14.14 -0.70 0.25
N GLN A 55 -13.31 -0.32 1.22
CA GLN A 55 -13.59 -0.47 2.63
C GLN A 55 -13.35 0.83 3.38
N GLU A 56 -14.33 1.22 4.19
CA GLU A 56 -14.20 2.32 5.14
C GLU A 56 -13.59 1.81 6.45
N LEU A 57 -12.51 2.43 6.90
CA LEU A 57 -11.76 2.04 8.08
C LEU A 57 -11.42 3.30 8.91
N THR A 58 -11.47 3.19 10.23
CA THR A 58 -10.97 4.24 11.13
C THR A 58 -9.56 3.89 11.56
N ILE A 59 -8.63 4.83 11.44
CA ILE A 59 -7.24 4.61 11.84
C ILE A 59 -7.12 4.60 13.37
N PRO A 60 -6.68 3.50 13.99
CA PRO A 60 -6.50 3.42 15.43
C PRO A 60 -5.30 4.27 15.90
N PRO A 61 -5.17 4.55 17.21
CA PRO A 61 -3.99 5.21 17.78
C PRO A 61 -2.66 4.49 17.51
N SER A 62 -2.70 3.19 17.21
CA SER A 62 -1.54 2.41 16.78
C SER A 62 -1.06 2.72 15.36
N LEU A 63 -1.75 3.61 14.63
CA LEU A 63 -1.41 4.04 13.27
C LEU A 63 -1.29 2.89 12.26
N SER A 64 -1.81 1.72 12.58
CA SER A 64 -1.65 0.51 11.79
C SER A 64 -2.98 -0.20 11.65
N VAL A 65 -3.32 -0.56 10.41
CA VAL A 65 -4.55 -1.28 10.07
C VAL A 65 -4.19 -2.58 9.37
N ILE A 66 -4.87 -3.66 9.74
CA ILE A 66 -4.66 -4.99 9.14
C ILE A 66 -5.31 -4.99 7.75
N LEU A 67 -4.58 -5.46 6.74
CA LEU A 67 -5.12 -5.62 5.40
C LEU A 67 -6.15 -6.75 5.35
N PRO A 68 -7.19 -6.62 4.51
CA PRO A 68 -8.13 -7.70 4.26
C PRO A 68 -7.42 -8.99 3.79
N GLN A 69 -7.95 -10.16 4.14
CA GLN A 69 -7.35 -11.45 3.76
C GLN A 69 -7.31 -11.68 2.25
N ASP A 70 -8.24 -11.08 1.50
CA ASP A 70 -8.31 -11.17 0.05
C ASP A 70 -7.50 -10.07 -0.67
N TYR A 71 -6.69 -9.30 0.06
CA TYR A 71 -5.89 -8.22 -0.51
C TYR A 71 -4.78 -8.74 -1.44
N VAL A 72 -4.76 -8.24 -2.68
CA VAL A 72 -3.70 -8.49 -3.65
C VAL A 72 -2.84 -7.24 -3.86
N ASN A 73 -3.48 -6.10 -4.13
CA ASN A 73 -2.79 -4.84 -4.37
C ASN A 73 -3.69 -3.65 -4.06
N TYR A 74 -3.12 -2.52 -3.66
CA TYR A 74 -3.90 -1.30 -3.47
C TYR A 74 -4.14 -0.60 -4.80
N VAL A 75 -5.30 0.03 -4.92
CA VAL A 75 -5.62 0.95 -6.01
C VAL A 75 -5.42 2.37 -5.52
N ARG A 76 -6.00 2.70 -4.36
CA ARG A 76 -5.98 4.05 -3.80
C ARG A 76 -6.33 4.01 -2.32
N ILE A 77 -5.71 4.89 -1.55
CA ILE A 77 -6.11 5.18 -0.18
C ILE A 77 -6.43 6.67 -0.08
N SER A 78 -7.58 6.98 0.51
CA SER A 78 -7.99 8.36 0.74
C SER A 78 -8.51 8.53 2.16
N ARG A 79 -8.24 9.67 2.79
CA ARG A 79 -8.93 10.07 4.03
C ARG A 79 -10.19 10.85 3.69
N ILE A 80 -11.18 10.77 4.55
CA ILE A 80 -12.40 11.56 4.49
C ILE A 80 -12.23 12.76 5.41
N ASP A 81 -12.31 13.95 4.82
CA ASP A 81 -12.30 15.24 5.53
C ASP A 81 -13.61 15.44 6.30
N ASP A 82 -13.67 16.40 7.23
CA ASP A 82 -14.89 16.69 8.01
C ASP A 82 -16.09 17.10 7.12
N LEU A 83 -15.80 17.57 5.90
CA LEU A 83 -16.77 17.91 4.87
C LEU A 83 -17.23 16.71 4.02
N GLY A 84 -16.75 15.49 4.31
CA GLY A 84 -17.02 14.28 3.53
C GLY A 84 -16.21 14.17 2.23
N VAL A 85 -15.19 15.03 2.03
CA VAL A 85 -14.39 15.06 0.81
C VAL A 85 -13.26 14.03 0.88
N GLN A 86 -13.14 13.21 -0.16
CA GLN A 86 -12.00 12.29 -0.33
C GLN A 86 -10.71 13.07 -0.60
N ARG A 87 -9.73 12.90 0.27
CA ARG A 87 -8.37 13.44 0.11
C ARG A 87 -7.40 12.28 -0.05
N ILE A 88 -6.71 12.21 -1.19
CA ILE A 88 -5.77 11.13 -1.47
C ILE A 88 -4.62 11.17 -0.48
N ILE A 89 -4.31 10.01 0.11
CA ILE A 89 -3.13 9.77 0.94
C ILE A 89 -2.05 9.20 0.02
N TYR A 90 -0.84 9.72 0.11
CA TYR A 90 0.24 9.31 -0.77
C TYR A 90 1.06 8.18 -0.17
N PRO A 91 1.57 7.24 -0.98
CA PRO A 91 2.53 6.28 -0.48
C PRO A 91 3.78 7.00 0.00
N SER A 92 4.39 6.52 1.07
CA SER A 92 5.64 7.05 1.62
C SER A 92 6.88 6.66 0.79
N ASN A 93 6.70 6.37 -0.50
CA ASN A 93 7.77 5.89 -1.38
C ASN A 93 8.94 6.89 -1.33
N ASN A 94 10.12 6.38 -0.95
CA ASN A 94 11.36 7.14 -0.72
C ASN A 94 11.42 8.02 0.54
N LEU A 95 10.36 8.11 1.35
CA LEU A 95 10.36 8.81 2.66
C LEU A 95 10.68 7.85 3.81
N THR A 96 10.04 6.68 3.80
CA THR A 96 10.26 5.63 4.79
C THR A 96 9.99 4.27 4.14
N SER A 97 10.49 3.21 4.77
CA SER A 97 10.33 1.83 4.34
C SER A 97 10.19 0.93 5.56
N SER A 98 9.37 -0.11 5.46
CA SER A 98 9.32 -1.20 6.43
C SER A 98 10.41 -2.23 6.09
N PRO A 99 11.50 -2.35 6.88
CA PRO A 99 12.54 -3.33 6.62
C PRO A 99 12.02 -4.76 6.78
N TYR A 100 12.41 -5.66 5.88
CA TYR A 100 11.96 -7.06 5.92
C TYR A 100 12.62 -7.84 7.08
N GLU A 101 13.91 -7.60 7.31
CA GLU A 101 14.70 -8.20 8.37
C GLU A 101 15.20 -7.11 9.34
N MET A 102 15.27 -7.44 10.63
CA MET A 102 15.68 -6.50 11.68
C MET A 102 16.74 -7.13 12.60
N PRO A 103 17.93 -7.47 12.07
CA PRO A 103 18.96 -8.13 12.87
C PRO A 103 19.43 -7.23 14.01
N ILE A 104 19.43 -7.75 15.23
CA ILE A 104 20.05 -7.10 16.38
C ILE A 104 21.55 -7.12 16.17
N GLN A 105 22.21 -5.98 16.34
CA GLN A 105 23.66 -5.87 16.20
C GLN A 105 24.33 -5.64 17.55
N ASP A 106 25.55 -6.15 17.68
CA ASP A 106 26.41 -5.86 18.82
C ASP A 106 27.08 -4.48 18.70
N GLY A 107 27.87 -4.10 19.71
CA GLY A 107 28.60 -2.82 19.73
C GLY A 107 29.64 -2.65 18.62
N TYR A 108 29.94 -3.70 17.86
CA TYR A 108 30.85 -3.69 16.71
C TYR A 108 30.11 -3.71 15.37
N GLY A 109 28.78 -3.66 15.39
CA GLY A 109 27.94 -3.65 14.19
C GLY A 109 27.73 -5.03 13.56
N THR A 110 28.06 -6.12 14.27
CA THR A 110 27.86 -7.48 13.78
C THR A 110 26.51 -8.03 14.24
N PRO A 111 25.70 -8.66 13.36
CA PRO A 111 24.45 -9.30 13.76
C PRO A 111 24.71 -10.34 14.86
N THR A 112 23.94 -10.24 15.94
CA THR A 112 24.00 -11.21 17.04
C THR A 112 23.15 -12.41 16.67
N GLN A 113 23.72 -13.61 16.82
CA GLN A 113 23.07 -14.87 16.48
C GLN A 113 22.66 -15.65 17.72
N ASP A 114 21.65 -16.48 17.58
CA ASP A 114 21.26 -17.45 18.59
C ASP A 114 22.18 -18.69 18.58
N ASN A 115 21.91 -19.65 19.46
CA ASN A 115 22.69 -20.89 19.56
C ASN A 115 22.50 -21.83 18.35
N PHE A 116 21.61 -21.50 17.41
CA PHE A 116 21.37 -22.21 16.16
C PHE A 116 21.93 -21.45 14.93
N SER A 117 22.70 -20.37 15.15
CA SER A 117 23.28 -19.51 14.10
C SER A 117 22.25 -18.71 13.28
N GLU A 118 21.01 -18.57 13.76
CA GLU A 118 20.02 -17.66 13.19
C GLU A 118 20.21 -16.26 13.79
N ASN A 119 20.03 -15.21 12.98
CA ASN A 119 20.13 -13.83 13.48
C ASN A 119 18.97 -13.53 14.42
N LEU A 120 19.26 -12.93 15.58
CA LEU A 120 18.23 -12.44 16.47
C LEU A 120 17.55 -11.22 15.85
N GLU A 121 16.22 -11.22 15.79
CA GLU A 121 15.43 -10.09 15.27
C GLU A 121 14.94 -9.17 16.40
N GLY A 122 15.05 -7.86 16.18
CA GLY A 122 14.59 -6.81 17.08
C GLY A 122 13.32 -6.12 16.60
N THR A 123 13.00 -4.96 17.17
CA THR A 123 11.92 -4.08 16.70
C THR A 123 12.43 -3.07 15.68
N SER A 124 11.56 -2.64 14.76
CA SER A 124 11.92 -1.65 13.74
C SER A 124 12.02 -0.25 14.35
N ILE A 125 13.25 0.24 14.51
CA ILE A 125 13.50 1.63 14.91
C ILE A 125 12.93 2.61 13.86
N THR A 126 12.93 2.22 12.58
CA THR A 126 12.38 3.03 11.49
C THR A 126 10.87 3.22 11.63
N GLU A 127 10.13 2.16 11.94
CA GLU A 127 8.68 2.23 12.15
C GLU A 127 8.34 2.99 13.43
N GLU A 128 9.09 2.77 14.52
CA GLU A 128 8.93 3.51 15.77
C GLU A 128 9.14 5.02 15.58
N ARG A 129 10.20 5.41 14.88
CA ARG A 129 10.48 6.83 14.57
C ARG A 129 9.42 7.42 13.65
N TRP A 130 8.93 6.65 12.68
CA TRP A 130 7.88 7.09 11.77
C TRP A 130 6.55 7.34 12.49
N ALA A 131 6.16 6.47 13.42
CA ALA A 131 4.96 6.63 14.23
C ALA A 131 5.01 7.90 15.11
N ASN A 132 6.19 8.26 15.59
CA ASN A 132 6.42 9.45 16.42
C ASN A 132 6.86 10.69 15.63
N ALA A 133 6.94 10.61 14.29
CA ALA A 133 7.46 11.68 13.48
C ALA A 133 6.52 12.90 13.47
N ASN A 134 7.11 14.10 13.54
CA ASN A 134 6.36 15.33 13.31
C ASN A 134 6.20 15.57 11.80
N THR A 135 5.01 15.26 11.29
CA THR A 135 4.67 15.38 9.86
C THR A 135 4.74 16.81 9.32
N ASN A 136 4.66 17.83 10.17
CA ASN A 136 4.80 19.24 9.76
C ASN A 136 6.23 19.57 9.33
N LEU A 137 7.24 18.91 9.91
CA LEU A 137 8.64 19.07 9.49
C LEU A 137 8.89 18.47 8.10
N ILE A 138 8.16 17.39 7.76
CA ILE A 138 8.29 16.67 6.49
C ILE A 138 7.53 17.41 5.37
N SER A 139 6.31 17.85 5.68
CA SER A 139 5.45 18.59 4.74
C SER A 139 5.80 20.08 4.63
N GLN A 140 6.72 20.56 5.46
CA GLN A 140 7.07 21.98 5.61
C GLN A 140 5.84 22.87 5.88
N ASN A 141 4.82 22.31 6.54
CA ASN A 141 3.60 23.00 6.93
C ASN A 141 3.79 23.67 8.30
N PHE A 142 4.52 24.79 8.32
CA PHE A 142 4.83 25.52 9.54
C PHE A 142 3.63 26.38 9.98
N ASN A 143 3.10 26.12 11.17
CA ASN A 143 2.06 26.94 11.82
C ASN A 143 2.68 27.90 12.85
N LEU A 144 1.96 28.98 13.18
CA LEU A 144 2.30 29.95 14.24
C LEU A 144 2.57 29.30 15.61
N GLN A 145 1.98 28.13 15.88
CA GLN A 145 2.29 27.36 17.10
C GLN A 145 3.71 26.79 17.10
N LEU A 146 4.15 26.19 15.98
CA LEU A 146 5.55 25.72 15.82
C LEU A 146 6.54 26.89 15.83
N TYR A 147 6.11 28.05 15.34
CA TYR A 147 6.87 29.31 15.43
C TYR A 147 7.09 29.76 16.88
N ASN A 148 6.05 29.67 17.72
CA ASN A 148 6.12 30.01 19.15
C ASN A 148 6.87 28.94 19.96
N GLU A 149 6.71 27.65 19.64
CA GLU A 149 7.48 26.55 20.23
C GLU A 149 8.98 26.66 19.90
N GLY A 150 9.33 27.18 18.71
CA GLY A 150 10.70 27.55 18.35
C GLY A 150 11.26 28.78 19.10
N MET A 151 10.40 29.61 19.68
CA MET A 151 10.80 30.75 20.54
C MET A 151 10.81 30.40 22.04
N ASP A 152 10.11 29.35 22.49
CA ASP A 152 10.15 28.82 23.87
C ASP A 152 11.30 27.81 24.09
N TRP A 153 12.34 27.93 23.26
CA TRP A 153 13.47 27.02 23.15
C TRP A 153 14.59 27.38 24.13
N ALA A 154 14.32 27.22 25.42
CA ALA A 154 15.37 27.03 26.41
C ALA A 154 15.74 25.54 26.63
N GLY A 155 14.97 24.60 26.06
CA GLY A 155 15.04 23.16 26.38
C GLY A 155 15.64 22.22 25.33
N TYR A 156 15.78 22.63 24.07
CA TYR A 156 16.39 21.77 23.05
C TYR A 156 17.91 22.00 23.00
N ASN A 157 18.63 21.07 23.61
CA ASN A 157 20.08 20.96 23.57
C ASN A 157 20.62 21.13 22.12
N TRP A 158 21.37 22.22 21.92
CA TRP A 158 22.32 22.58 20.86
C TRP A 158 22.70 21.49 19.84
N GLY A 159 21.76 21.06 18.99
CA GLY A 159 22.08 20.08 17.94
C GLY A 159 21.01 19.83 16.87
N TYR A 160 19.77 20.27 17.09
CA TYR A 160 18.70 20.10 16.13
C TYR A 160 17.88 21.37 16.02
N GLY A 161 18.23 22.23 15.05
CA GLY A 161 17.27 23.14 14.40
C GLY A 161 16.88 24.43 15.13
N GLY A 162 17.73 24.96 16.02
CA GLY A 162 17.57 26.29 16.64
C GLY A 162 17.20 27.32 15.60
N TYR A 163 16.44 28.37 15.90
CA TYR A 163 16.08 29.47 14.99
C TYR A 163 17.23 30.04 14.11
N TRP A 164 18.48 29.70 14.41
CA TRP A 164 19.67 29.87 13.55
C TRP A 164 19.70 29.00 12.27
N TYR A 165 18.87 27.97 12.17
CA TYR A 165 18.59 27.17 10.98
C TYR A 165 17.38 27.68 10.19
N TRP A 166 16.99 28.94 10.41
CA TRP A 166 16.22 29.68 9.41
C TRP A 166 17.11 29.88 8.17
N GLY A 167 17.12 28.88 7.29
CA GLY A 167 17.41 29.10 5.89
C GLY A 167 18.80 28.79 5.35
N TRP A 168 19.55 27.88 5.95
CA TRP A 168 20.73 27.36 5.25
C TRP A 168 20.32 26.18 4.37
N GLY A 169 19.80 26.50 3.18
CA GLY A 169 19.57 25.55 2.08
C GLY A 169 18.11 25.28 1.68
N GLU A 170 17.13 25.52 2.57
CA GLU A 170 15.72 25.19 2.32
C GLU A 170 14.78 26.40 2.38
N GLN A 171 15.31 27.61 2.55
CA GLN A 171 14.55 28.85 2.76
C GLN A 171 13.57 29.21 1.62
N TYR A 172 13.76 28.63 0.44
CA TYR A 172 12.90 28.76 -0.75
C TYR A 172 12.63 27.42 -1.44
N GLY A 173 12.97 26.30 -0.78
CA GLY A 173 13.02 24.97 -1.39
C GLY A 173 12.05 24.01 -0.73
N MET A 174 10.75 24.26 -0.89
CA MET A 174 9.76 23.26 -0.54
C MET A 174 9.90 22.11 -1.53
N SER A 175 10.21 20.91 -1.04
CA SER A 175 10.26 19.71 -1.88
C SER A 175 8.84 19.42 -2.33
N PRO A 176 8.44 19.74 -3.59
CA PRO A 176 7.03 19.73 -3.98
C PRO A 176 6.42 18.34 -3.88
N GLN A 177 7.26 17.32 -4.01
CA GLN A 177 6.94 15.90 -3.84
C GLN A 177 6.47 15.53 -2.42
N TYR A 178 6.81 16.32 -1.40
CA TYR A 178 6.44 16.08 0.01
C TYR A 178 5.52 17.16 0.60
N ALA A 179 5.26 18.23 -0.16
CA ALA A 179 4.42 19.35 0.25
C ALA A 179 2.93 18.99 0.27
N GLN A 180 2.50 18.21 1.27
CA GLN A 180 1.12 17.77 1.37
C GLN A 180 0.67 17.55 2.83
N TYR A 181 -0.58 17.89 3.12
CA TYR A 181 -1.19 17.76 4.46
C TYR A 181 -2.03 16.47 4.59
N ASN A 182 -2.21 15.70 3.52
CA ASN A 182 -3.10 14.55 3.48
C ASN A 182 -2.51 13.30 4.15
N GLY A 183 -1.22 13.34 4.51
CA GLY A 183 -0.53 12.25 5.19
C GLY A 183 0.00 11.20 4.22
N TRP A 184 0.68 10.21 4.78
CA TRP A 184 1.34 9.15 4.03
C TRP A 184 0.99 7.78 4.59
N PHE A 185 1.10 6.76 3.75
CA PHE A 185 0.99 5.36 4.17
C PHE A 185 2.17 4.53 3.68
N THR A 186 2.47 3.47 4.42
CA THR A 186 3.50 2.48 4.11
C THR A 186 2.88 1.10 4.22
N MET A 187 3.06 0.27 3.20
CA MET A 187 2.62 -1.12 3.22
C MET A 187 3.72 -1.97 3.83
N ASN A 188 3.36 -2.77 4.84
CA ASN A 188 4.21 -3.80 5.40
C ASN A 188 3.67 -5.16 4.96
N ASP A 189 4.21 -5.66 3.86
CA ASP A 189 3.80 -6.95 3.27
C ASP A 189 4.17 -8.15 4.17
N ARG A 190 5.18 -8.00 5.04
CA ARG A 190 5.56 -9.05 6.02
C ARG A 190 4.46 -9.29 7.04
N GLU A 191 3.87 -8.22 7.54
CA GLU A 191 2.84 -8.28 8.59
C GLU A 191 1.41 -8.22 8.05
N GLY A 192 1.25 -7.96 6.74
CA GLY A 192 -0.06 -7.74 6.13
C GLY A 192 -0.75 -6.51 6.72
N LYS A 193 0.00 -5.44 7.00
CA LYS A 193 -0.52 -4.22 7.63
C LYS A 193 -0.18 -3.00 6.81
N VAL A 194 -1.04 -1.99 6.92
CA VAL A 194 -0.78 -0.64 6.44
C VAL A 194 -0.46 0.24 7.63
N SER A 195 0.70 0.88 7.60
CA SER A 195 1.10 1.89 8.58
C SER A 195 0.85 3.29 8.03
N PHE A 196 0.40 4.19 8.87
CA PHE A 196 0.03 5.56 8.52
C PHE A 196 0.93 6.57 9.23
N SER A 197 1.05 7.76 8.65
CA SER A 197 1.72 8.88 9.30
C SER A 197 0.92 9.40 10.51
N SER A 198 1.63 9.97 11.48
CA SER A 198 1.09 10.40 12.78
C SER A 198 -0.10 11.37 12.72
N ASN A 199 -0.23 12.16 11.65
CA ASN A 199 -1.35 13.10 11.46
C ASN A 199 -2.68 12.44 11.09
N LEU A 200 -2.70 11.12 10.86
CA LEU A 200 -3.89 10.38 10.46
C LEU A 200 -4.57 9.61 11.61
N VAL A 201 -4.06 9.73 12.85
CA VAL A 201 -4.70 9.11 14.02
C VAL A 201 -6.18 9.52 14.12
N GLY A 202 -7.08 8.55 14.22
CA GLY A 202 -8.52 8.78 14.40
C GLY A 202 -9.24 9.25 13.15
N GLN A 203 -8.55 9.41 12.01
CA GLN A 203 -9.18 9.79 10.74
C GLN A 203 -9.87 8.58 10.11
N ILE A 204 -10.95 8.86 9.36
CA ILE A 204 -11.64 7.86 8.54
C ILE A 204 -10.94 7.79 7.19
N ILE A 205 -10.67 6.58 6.73
CA ILE A 205 -10.08 6.32 5.43
C ILE A 205 -10.94 5.38 4.61
N ILE A 206 -10.83 5.52 3.29
CA ILE A 206 -11.33 4.57 2.31
C ILE A 206 -10.12 3.91 1.65
N LEU A 207 -10.02 2.59 1.86
CA LEU A 207 -9.07 1.69 1.21
C LEU A 207 -9.74 1.06 -0.01
N GLU A 208 -9.25 1.40 -1.20
CA GLU A 208 -9.61 0.74 -2.44
C GLU A 208 -8.50 -0.24 -2.82
N TYR A 209 -8.86 -1.50 -3.01
CA TYR A 209 -7.90 -2.58 -3.26
C TYR A 209 -8.45 -3.62 -4.22
N ILE A 210 -7.54 -4.32 -4.88
CA ILE A 210 -7.84 -5.46 -5.75
C ILE A 210 -7.94 -6.70 -4.86
N SER A 211 -9.11 -7.33 -4.91
CA SER A 211 -9.40 -8.57 -4.20
C SER A 211 -9.06 -9.80 -5.06
N ASP A 212 -8.57 -10.88 -4.44
CA ASP A 212 -8.42 -12.20 -5.06
C ASP A 212 -9.76 -12.94 -5.26
N GLY A 213 -10.85 -12.39 -4.70
CA GLY A 213 -12.21 -12.91 -4.81
C GLY A 213 -12.50 -14.16 -3.97
N LEU A 214 -11.57 -14.63 -3.12
CA LEU A 214 -11.69 -15.92 -2.44
C LEU A 214 -12.49 -15.85 -1.13
N ALA A 215 -12.51 -14.70 -0.45
CA ALA A 215 -12.90 -14.64 0.97
C ALA A 215 -14.40 -14.39 1.28
N TYR A 216 -15.24 -13.95 0.34
CA TYR A 216 -16.61 -13.48 0.68
C TYR A 216 -17.75 -13.94 -0.24
N ASP A 217 -17.52 -14.85 -1.17
CA ASP A 217 -18.45 -15.07 -2.28
C ASP A 217 -19.54 -16.13 -2.03
N LEU A 218 -20.39 -15.90 -1.02
CA LEU A 218 -21.67 -16.61 -0.83
C LEU A 218 -22.85 -15.90 -1.53
N ASP A 219 -22.67 -14.70 -2.09
CA ASP A 219 -23.75 -13.90 -2.69
C ASP A 219 -23.38 -13.26 -4.05
N SER A 220 -22.65 -14.00 -4.90
CA SER A 220 -22.42 -13.59 -6.30
C SER A 220 -23.67 -13.79 -7.16
N ARG A 221 -24.46 -12.73 -7.32
CA ARG A 221 -25.54 -12.70 -8.32
C ARG A 221 -24.95 -12.62 -9.72
N VAL A 222 -25.10 -13.71 -10.48
CA VAL A 222 -24.68 -13.82 -11.88
C VAL A 222 -25.63 -12.99 -12.77
N PRO A 223 -25.17 -11.94 -13.49
CA PRO A 223 -25.92 -11.40 -14.60
C PRO A 223 -25.92 -12.43 -15.73
N LYS A 224 -27.10 -12.92 -16.07
CA LYS A 224 -27.35 -13.87 -17.16
C LYS A 224 -26.75 -13.31 -18.46
N MET A 225 -25.82 -14.02 -19.07
CA MET A 225 -25.30 -13.67 -20.39
C MET A 225 -26.45 -13.73 -21.40
N ALA A 226 -26.59 -12.68 -22.21
CA ALA A 226 -27.44 -12.74 -23.39
C ALA A 226 -26.80 -13.72 -24.37
N GLU A 227 -27.57 -14.75 -24.72
CA GLU A 227 -27.29 -15.70 -25.80
C GLU A 227 -27.27 -15.01 -27.17
#